data_AF-A0A1C9WM34-F1
#
_entry.id   AF-A0A1C9WM34-F1
#
_cell.length_a   1.000
_cell.length_b   1.000
_cell.length_c   1.000
_cell.angle_alpha   90.00
_cell.angle_beta   90.00
_cell.angle_gamma   90.00
#
_symmetry.space_group_name_H-M   'P 1'
#
loop_
_entity.id
_entity.type
_entity.pdbx_description
1 polymer ?
#
loop_
_entity_poly.entity_id
_entity_poly.type
_entity_poly.pdbx_seq_one_letter_code
_entity_poly.pdbx_strand_id
1 'polypeptide(L)'
;MESNRLFFPFVAFLIFCYSFVWTQTGEVQAGMIHMLTAAAAWAAGAYAASCVERDQKNGQIFIYWILATVLLQLGISVLQFVGLQLFPTNAVTSELVGSRVNGSFGHPTTLGKVLLLFIMASLPFTRSTLRRTRSAAWAAVAASFPMFVLSGGRANFFSAVVMILLWTLLLPRGRALASKVAIPLGVAVVGFASAGVWFARFEEDPEGSTRQHFNEVALALIPGNPLAGTGPNTYITTAGPTDMLTAQGWPVHNSVLLAAVEIGMLGTILLFMPLLVAFGVAWRRRREDSKTGDFARAYVSALPGISLVALTGWGMMSDVLPLWLFLAAFCFQQQLSNKVSDRSLAFATDIR
;
A
#
# COMPACT_ATOMS: atom_id res chain seq x y z
N MET A 1 -3.97 15.01 16.34
CA MET A 1 -3.63 14.14 17.48
C MET A 1 -4.64 13.02 17.71
N GLU A 2 -5.94 13.20 17.45
CA GLU A 2 -6.94 12.13 17.70
C GLU A 2 -6.69 10.86 16.87
N SER A 3 -6.23 10.97 15.63
CA SER A 3 -5.92 9.84 14.74
C SER A 3 -4.81 8.91 15.27
N ASN A 4 -3.89 9.42 16.08
CA ASN A 4 -2.78 8.62 16.63
C ASN A 4 -3.26 7.69 17.76
N ARG A 5 -4.37 8.03 18.43
CA ARG A 5 -4.94 7.21 19.51
C ARG A 5 -5.47 5.86 19.00
N LEU A 6 -5.74 5.75 17.70
CA LEU A 6 -6.23 4.52 17.08
C LEU A 6 -5.23 3.36 17.16
N PHE A 7 -3.93 3.64 17.19
CA PHE A 7 -2.88 2.61 17.30
C PHE A 7 -2.48 2.27 18.74
N PHE A 8 -2.91 3.06 19.74
CA PHE A 8 -2.56 2.81 21.14
C PHE A 8 -2.97 1.40 21.62
N PRO A 9 -4.19 0.90 21.33
CA PRO A 9 -4.57 -0.46 21.69
C PRO A 9 -3.67 -1.54 21.08
N PHE A 10 -3.26 -1.37 19.82
CA PHE A 10 -2.35 -2.31 19.16
C PHE A 10 -0.96 -2.31 19.80
N VAL A 11 -0.39 -1.12 20.07
CA VAL A 11 0.92 -1.01 20.73
C VAL A 11 0.88 -1.61 22.15
N ALA A 12 -0.17 -1.33 22.91
CA ALA A 12 -0.36 -1.91 24.24
C ALA A 12 -0.47 -3.44 24.18
N PHE A 13 -1.20 -3.98 23.19
CA PHE A 13 -1.30 -5.41 22.93
C PHE A 13 0.08 -6.02 22.61
N LEU A 14 0.87 -5.42 21.72
CA LEU A 14 2.21 -5.90 21.39
C LEU A 14 3.12 -5.95 22.62
N ILE A 15 3.13 -4.89 23.43
CA ILE A 15 3.95 -4.83 24.66
C ILE A 15 3.51 -5.93 25.64
N PHE A 16 2.20 -6.08 25.85
CA PHE A 16 1.66 -7.12 26.73
C PHE A 16 2.05 -8.53 26.25
N CYS A 17 1.83 -8.85 24.97
CA CYS A 17 2.16 -10.17 24.45
C CYS A 17 3.68 -10.43 24.47
N TYR A 18 4.52 -9.45 24.16
CA TYR A 18 5.97 -9.59 24.26
C TYR A 18 6.46 -9.84 25.70
N SER A 19 5.83 -9.21 26.70
CA SER A 19 6.21 -9.37 28.10
C SER A 19 5.71 -10.66 28.75
N PHE A 20 4.53 -11.14 28.35
CA PHE A 20 3.81 -12.18 29.10
C PHE A 20 3.41 -13.42 28.30
N VAL A 21 3.39 -13.36 26.96
CA VAL A 21 2.81 -14.43 26.12
C VAL A 21 3.84 -15.05 25.19
N TRP A 22 4.57 -14.24 24.43
CA TRP A 22 5.52 -14.74 23.44
C TRP A 22 6.88 -15.05 24.05
N THR A 23 7.51 -16.12 23.57
CA THR A 23 8.90 -16.42 23.90
C THR A 23 9.82 -15.37 23.27
N GLN A 24 10.72 -14.81 24.07
CA GLN A 24 11.62 -13.73 23.64
C GLN A 24 12.79 -14.27 22.82
N THR A 25 12.54 -14.56 21.54
CA THR A 25 13.57 -14.93 20.56
C THR A 25 14.04 -13.70 19.78
N GLY A 26 15.17 -13.81 19.07
CA GLY A 26 15.64 -12.75 18.18
C GLY A 26 14.66 -12.42 17.04
N GLU A 27 13.93 -13.42 16.55
CA GLU A 27 12.87 -13.26 15.54
C GLU A 27 11.73 -12.39 16.06
N VAL A 28 11.22 -12.71 17.25
CA VAL A 28 10.15 -11.94 17.91
C VAL A 28 10.59 -10.51 18.18
N GLN A 29 11.84 -10.29 18.62
CA GLN A 29 12.38 -8.94 18.82
C GLN A 29 12.44 -8.13 17.51
N ALA A 30 12.91 -8.74 16.42
CA ALA A 30 12.93 -8.09 15.11
C ALA A 30 11.50 -7.78 14.62
N GLY A 31 10.58 -8.73 14.77
CA GLY A 31 9.17 -8.55 14.45
C GLY A 31 8.51 -7.44 15.26
N MET A 32 8.83 -7.34 16.55
CA MET A 32 8.37 -6.26 17.43
C MET A 32 8.86 -4.88 16.95
N ILE A 33 10.15 -4.75 16.64
CA ILE A 33 10.72 -3.51 16.10
C ILE A 33 10.00 -3.12 14.81
N HIS A 34 9.74 -4.08 13.91
CA HIS A 34 9.02 -3.84 12.66
C HIS A 34 7.59 -3.34 12.89
N MET A 35 6.81 -4.02 13.74
CA MET A 35 5.43 -3.64 14.02
C MET A 35 5.32 -2.28 14.74
N LEU A 36 6.22 -2.01 15.70
CA LEU A 36 6.30 -0.71 16.36
C LEU A 36 6.74 0.41 15.41
N THR A 37 7.68 0.12 14.50
CA THR A 37 8.06 1.05 13.42
C THR A 37 6.87 1.37 12.54
N ALA A 38 6.05 0.37 12.20
CA ALA A 38 4.85 0.58 11.42
C ALA A 38 3.80 1.45 12.15
N ALA A 39 3.59 1.21 13.45
CA ALA A 39 2.72 2.05 14.28
C ALA A 39 3.26 3.50 14.41
N ALA A 40 4.58 3.67 14.55
CA ALA A 40 5.21 4.99 14.55
C ALA A 40 5.08 5.69 13.19
N ALA A 41 5.15 4.94 12.09
CA ALA A 41 4.97 5.45 10.74
C ALA A 41 3.57 6.02 10.52
N TRP A 42 2.52 5.45 11.15
CA TRP A 42 1.19 6.05 11.16
C TRP A 42 1.20 7.45 11.80
N ALA A 43 1.80 7.59 12.99
CA ALA A 43 1.90 8.89 13.66
C ALA A 43 2.69 9.92 12.84
N ALA A 44 3.79 9.48 12.21
CA ALA A 44 4.58 10.31 11.30
C ALA A 44 3.77 10.75 10.06
N GLY A 45 2.98 9.85 9.48
CA GLY A 45 2.12 10.15 8.33
C GLY A 45 1.02 11.16 8.67
N ALA A 46 0.38 11.01 9.84
CA ALA A 46 -0.59 11.97 10.35
C ALA A 46 0.06 13.35 10.61
N TYR A 47 1.26 13.37 11.18
CA TYR A 47 2.01 14.62 11.37
C TYR A 47 2.35 15.27 10.02
N ALA A 48 2.91 14.51 9.07
CA ALA A 48 3.26 15.00 7.73
C ALA A 48 2.04 15.61 7.01
N ALA A 49 0.86 15.00 7.14
CA ALA A 49 -0.38 15.55 6.58
C ALA A 49 -0.76 16.92 7.17
N SER A 50 -0.46 17.17 8.45
CA SER A 50 -0.69 18.49 9.05
C SER A 50 0.22 19.58 8.48
N CYS A 51 1.40 19.21 8.00
CA CYS A 51 2.38 20.11 7.40
C CYS A 51 2.22 20.28 5.88
N VAL A 52 1.56 19.32 5.22
CA VAL A 52 1.41 19.29 3.76
C VAL A 52 0.04 19.81 3.36
N GLU A 53 0.00 21.01 2.80
CA GLU A 53 -1.19 21.52 2.12
C GLU A 53 -1.09 21.32 0.62
N ARG A 54 -2.12 20.69 0.02
CA ARG A 54 -2.16 20.29 -1.40
C ARG A 54 -1.78 21.41 -2.39
N ASP A 55 -2.30 22.61 -2.15
CA ASP A 55 -2.18 23.75 -3.07
C ASP A 55 -1.17 24.78 -2.54
N GLN A 56 -0.20 24.35 -1.72
CA GLN A 56 0.90 25.18 -1.26
C GLN A 56 2.26 24.58 -1.64
N LYS A 57 3.34 25.29 -1.31
CA LYS A 57 4.73 24.86 -1.53
C LYS A 57 5.02 23.48 -0.92
N ASN A 58 4.50 23.20 0.28
CA ASN A 58 4.71 21.90 0.94
C ASN A 58 4.06 20.74 0.18
N GLY A 59 2.87 20.95 -0.40
CA GLY A 59 2.22 19.98 -1.29
C GLY A 59 3.02 19.71 -2.57
N GLN A 60 3.61 20.77 -3.15
CA GLN A 60 4.53 20.63 -4.29
C GLN A 60 5.77 19.82 -3.93
N ILE A 61 6.42 20.14 -2.81
CA ILE A 61 7.62 19.42 -2.35
C ILE A 61 7.28 17.94 -2.14
N PHE A 62 6.16 17.64 -1.47
CA PHE A 62 5.73 16.27 -1.24
C PHE A 62 5.55 15.48 -2.53
N ILE A 63 4.85 16.03 -3.52
CA ILE A 63 4.65 15.32 -4.80
C ILE A 63 5.94 15.21 -5.62
N TYR A 64 6.85 16.17 -5.52
CA TYR A 64 8.16 16.07 -6.17
C TYR A 64 9.04 15.01 -5.53
N TRP A 65 8.95 14.79 -4.21
CA TRP A 65 9.62 13.66 -3.55
C TRP A 65 9.11 12.32 -4.07
N ILE A 66 7.79 12.16 -4.19
CA ILE A 66 7.19 10.96 -4.79
C ILE A 66 7.66 10.79 -6.23
N LEU A 67 7.57 11.83 -7.05
CA LEU A 67 8.01 11.79 -8.46
C LEU A 67 9.49 11.44 -8.58
N ALA A 68 10.36 12.06 -7.79
CA ALA A 68 11.80 11.78 -7.81
C ALA A 68 12.09 10.32 -7.45
N THR A 69 11.35 9.77 -6.46
CA THR A 69 11.49 8.37 -6.06
C THR A 69 11.03 7.43 -7.18
N VAL A 70 9.88 7.72 -7.80
CA VAL A 70 9.35 6.94 -8.94
C VAL A 70 10.32 6.98 -10.12
N LEU A 71 10.88 8.14 -10.46
CA LEU A 71 11.84 8.28 -11.56
C LEU A 71 13.17 7.57 -11.27
N LEU A 72 13.65 7.61 -10.02
CA LEU A 72 14.82 6.86 -9.60
C LEU A 72 14.59 5.35 -9.75
N GLN A 73 13.45 4.85 -9.26
CA GLN A 73 13.09 3.43 -9.41
C GLN A 73 12.91 3.03 -10.88
N LEU A 74 12.35 3.92 -11.71
CA LEU A 74 12.22 3.69 -13.14
C LEU A 74 13.60 3.58 -13.80
N GLY A 75 14.52 4.48 -13.48
CA GLY A 75 15.90 4.42 -13.96
C GLY A 75 16.58 3.10 -13.58
N ILE A 76 16.51 2.70 -12.31
CA ILE A 76 17.08 1.43 -11.83
C ILE A 76 16.42 0.24 -12.54
N SER A 77 15.09 0.25 -12.68
CA SER A 77 14.33 -0.82 -13.34
C SER A 77 14.69 -0.96 -14.83
N VAL A 78 14.89 0.15 -15.54
CA VAL A 78 15.33 0.13 -16.95
C VAL A 78 16.76 -0.42 -17.06
N LEU A 79 17.66 -0.01 -16.16
CA LEU A 79 19.03 -0.53 -16.12
C LEU A 79 19.05 -2.04 -15.82
N GLN A 80 18.20 -2.52 -14.91
CA GLN A 80 18.03 -3.95 -14.65
C GLN A 80 17.47 -4.69 -15.87
N PHE A 81 16.48 -4.12 -16.55
CA PHE A 81 15.86 -4.72 -17.74
C PHE A 81 16.87 -4.91 -18.88
N VAL A 82 17.83 -4.00 -19.05
CA VAL A 82 18.91 -4.16 -20.05
C VAL A 82 20.04 -5.09 -19.62
N GLY A 83 19.93 -5.71 -18.43
CA GLY A 83 20.85 -6.74 -17.94
C GLY A 83 21.89 -6.28 -16.91
N LEU A 84 21.83 -5.03 -16.42
CA LEU A 84 22.72 -4.60 -15.34
C LEU A 84 22.25 -5.16 -13.99
N GLN A 85 23.15 -5.86 -13.30
CA GLN A 85 22.88 -6.50 -12.01
C GLN A 85 22.93 -5.49 -10.85
N LEU A 86 22.04 -4.49 -10.87
CA LEU A 86 21.83 -3.57 -9.74
C LEU A 86 20.93 -4.24 -8.71
N PHE A 87 21.29 -4.17 -7.42
CA PHE A 87 20.49 -4.73 -6.31
C PHE A 87 20.05 -6.19 -6.54
N PRO A 88 20.99 -7.12 -6.76
CA PRO A 88 20.65 -8.51 -7.07
C PRO A 88 19.82 -9.14 -5.94
N THR A 89 18.79 -9.89 -6.31
CA THR A 89 18.04 -10.72 -5.37
C THR A 89 18.90 -11.90 -4.90
N ASN A 90 18.66 -12.41 -3.69
CA ASN A 90 19.38 -13.61 -3.22
C ASN A 90 19.12 -14.83 -4.14
N ALA A 91 19.99 -15.84 -4.08
CA ALA A 91 19.94 -17.00 -4.99
C ALA A 91 18.56 -17.68 -5.01
N VAL A 92 17.98 -17.93 -3.84
CA VAL A 92 16.65 -18.54 -3.66
C VAL A 92 15.56 -17.72 -4.36
N THR A 93 15.60 -16.40 -4.21
CA THR A 93 14.64 -15.49 -4.84
C THR A 93 14.88 -15.37 -6.34
N SER A 94 16.14 -15.39 -6.78
CA SER A 94 16.52 -15.21 -8.19
C SER A 94 16.00 -16.35 -9.08
N GLU A 95 16.00 -17.58 -8.58
CA GLU A 95 15.46 -18.75 -9.28
C GLU A 95 13.95 -18.60 -9.54
N LEU A 96 13.21 -18.08 -8.55
CA LEU A 96 11.76 -17.91 -8.68
C LEU A 96 11.38 -16.64 -9.48
N VAL A 97 12.18 -15.60 -9.36
CA VAL A 97 11.88 -14.29 -9.94
C VAL A 97 12.23 -14.25 -11.43
N GLY A 98 13.25 -14.99 -11.86
CA GLY A 98 13.69 -15.00 -13.26
C GLY A 98 14.12 -13.59 -13.71
N SER A 99 13.66 -13.16 -14.88
CA SER A 99 14.05 -11.90 -15.53
C SER A 99 13.31 -10.65 -15.04
N ARG A 100 12.55 -10.72 -13.94
CA ARG A 100 11.73 -9.58 -13.47
C ARG A 100 12.60 -8.54 -12.77
N VAL A 101 12.23 -7.27 -12.93
CA VAL A 101 12.92 -6.17 -12.25
C VAL A 101 12.37 -5.92 -10.85
N ASN A 102 13.25 -5.64 -9.90
CA ASN A 102 12.95 -5.37 -8.50
C ASN A 102 13.20 -3.91 -8.08
N GLY A 103 13.74 -3.08 -8.98
CA GLY A 103 14.17 -1.73 -8.63
C GLY A 103 15.26 -1.80 -7.57
N SER A 104 15.21 -0.91 -6.56
CA SER A 104 16.12 -0.99 -5.42
C SER A 104 15.62 -1.87 -4.26
N PHE A 105 14.58 -2.68 -4.48
CA PHE A 105 13.95 -3.49 -3.42
C PHE A 105 14.41 -4.95 -3.49
N GLY A 106 14.27 -5.69 -2.39
CA GLY A 106 14.62 -7.13 -2.37
C GLY A 106 13.73 -8.04 -3.22
N HIS A 107 12.60 -7.54 -3.76
CA HIS A 107 11.66 -8.36 -4.52
C HIS A 107 10.80 -7.53 -5.51
N PRO A 108 10.51 -8.01 -6.74
CA PRO A 108 9.68 -7.29 -7.72
C PRO A 108 8.29 -6.93 -7.23
N THR A 109 7.66 -7.80 -6.44
CA THR A 109 6.33 -7.50 -5.90
C THR A 109 6.34 -6.44 -4.81
N THR A 110 7.49 -6.13 -4.20
CA THR A 110 7.66 -5.03 -3.24
C THR A 110 7.65 -3.70 -3.98
N LEU A 111 8.39 -3.60 -5.10
CA LEU A 111 8.36 -2.44 -5.99
C LEU A 111 6.91 -2.10 -6.38
N GLY A 112 6.15 -3.07 -6.90
CA GLY A 112 4.76 -2.83 -7.29
C GLY A 112 3.87 -2.36 -6.14
N LYS A 113 4.04 -2.88 -4.91
CA LYS A 113 3.28 -2.43 -3.74
C LYS A 113 3.62 -0.97 -3.38
N VAL A 114 4.90 -0.61 -3.39
CA VAL A 114 5.34 0.76 -3.12
C VAL A 114 4.76 1.73 -4.15
N LEU A 115 4.83 1.38 -5.44
CA LEU A 115 4.25 2.18 -6.52
C LEU A 115 2.72 2.33 -6.37
N LEU A 116 2.03 1.27 -5.96
CA LEU A 116 0.58 1.30 -5.69
C LEU A 116 0.24 2.33 -4.61
N LEU A 117 1.02 2.35 -3.52
CA LEU A 117 0.83 3.32 -2.43
C LEU A 117 1.18 4.75 -2.86
N PHE A 118 2.21 4.93 -3.69
CA PHE A 118 2.54 6.24 -4.27
C PHE A 118 1.47 6.76 -5.23
N ILE A 119 0.82 5.88 -6.01
CA ILE A 119 -0.34 6.26 -6.81
C ILE A 119 -1.46 6.75 -5.88
N MET A 120 -1.83 5.97 -4.86
CA MET A 120 -2.87 6.37 -3.88
C MET A 120 -2.60 7.76 -3.31
N ALA A 121 -1.37 8.05 -2.90
CA ALA A 121 -0.97 9.34 -2.34
C ALA A 121 -0.96 10.48 -3.39
N SER A 122 -0.68 10.17 -4.67
CA SER A 122 -0.59 11.14 -5.76
C SER A 122 -1.96 11.53 -6.33
N LEU A 123 -2.95 10.64 -6.30
CA LEU A 123 -4.26 10.86 -6.91
C LEU A 123 -4.94 12.18 -6.48
N PRO A 124 -5.01 12.56 -5.19
CA PRO A 124 -5.60 13.83 -4.78
C PRO A 124 -4.89 15.07 -5.36
N PHE A 125 -3.58 14.98 -5.61
CA PHE A 125 -2.76 16.06 -6.17
C PHE A 125 -2.97 16.25 -7.67
N THR A 126 -3.51 15.25 -8.38
CA THR A 126 -3.97 15.41 -9.77
C THR A 126 -5.11 16.43 -9.91
N ARG A 127 -5.73 16.83 -8.79
CA ARG A 127 -6.78 17.84 -8.68
C ARG A 127 -6.30 19.16 -8.05
N SER A 128 -4.98 19.33 -7.87
CA SER A 128 -4.43 20.59 -7.38
C SER A 128 -4.73 21.74 -8.36
N THR A 129 -4.95 22.93 -7.82
CA THR A 129 -5.13 24.17 -8.61
C THR A 129 -3.82 24.56 -9.31
N LEU A 130 -2.68 24.21 -8.73
CA LEU A 130 -1.36 24.49 -9.26
C LEU A 130 -1.00 23.51 -10.38
N ARG A 131 -0.82 24.02 -11.60
CA ARG A 131 -0.52 23.21 -12.80
C ARG A 131 0.72 22.33 -12.62
N ARG A 132 1.77 22.84 -11.96
CA ARG A 132 3.02 22.10 -11.70
C ARG A 132 2.78 20.88 -10.80
N THR A 133 2.08 21.07 -9.68
CA THR A 133 1.71 19.98 -8.75
C THR A 133 0.90 18.90 -9.48
N ARG A 134 -0.10 19.32 -10.25
CA ARG A 134 -0.97 18.42 -11.02
C ARG A 134 -0.19 17.63 -12.07
N SER A 135 0.71 18.29 -12.80
CA SER A 135 1.57 17.66 -13.80
C SER A 135 2.51 16.64 -13.16
N ALA A 136 3.13 16.99 -12.03
CA ALA A 136 4.03 16.10 -11.30
C ALA A 136 3.28 14.85 -10.78
N ALA A 137 2.07 15.03 -10.25
CA ALA A 137 1.23 13.91 -9.80
C ALA A 137 0.89 12.95 -10.95
N TRP A 138 0.45 13.48 -12.10
CA TRP A 138 0.19 12.65 -13.28
C TRP A 138 1.45 11.99 -13.83
N ALA A 139 2.59 12.67 -13.82
CA ALA A 139 3.87 12.11 -14.22
C ALA A 139 4.29 10.94 -13.32
N ALA A 140 4.10 11.06 -12.00
CA ALA A 140 4.41 9.98 -11.05
C ALA A 140 3.50 8.76 -11.29
N VAL A 141 2.20 8.98 -11.52
CA VAL A 141 1.26 7.90 -11.86
C VAL A 141 1.66 7.23 -13.18
N ALA A 142 1.91 8.00 -14.23
CA ALA A 142 2.26 7.47 -15.55
C ALA A 142 3.60 6.72 -15.54
N ALA A 143 4.64 7.28 -14.91
CA ALA A 143 5.96 6.67 -14.81
C ALA A 143 5.97 5.37 -13.98
N SER A 144 4.94 5.12 -13.16
CA SER A 144 4.80 3.87 -12.41
C SER A 144 4.41 2.66 -13.30
N PHE A 145 3.72 2.89 -14.41
CA PHE A 145 3.19 1.80 -15.26
C PHE A 145 4.27 0.91 -15.89
N PRO A 146 5.34 1.45 -16.51
CA PRO A 146 6.41 0.62 -17.03
C PRO A 146 6.99 -0.32 -15.97
N MET A 147 7.16 0.16 -14.73
CA MET A 147 7.67 -0.67 -13.63
C MET A 147 6.70 -1.75 -13.19
N PHE A 148 5.38 -1.52 -13.21
CA PHE A 148 4.42 -2.61 -12.97
C PHE A 148 4.55 -3.73 -14.01
N VAL A 149 4.72 -3.38 -15.28
CA VAL A 149 4.90 -4.34 -16.37
C VAL A 149 6.22 -5.09 -16.21
N LEU A 150 7.34 -4.36 -16.06
CA LEU A 150 8.68 -4.95 -15.92
C LEU A 150 8.82 -5.81 -14.66
N SER A 151 8.12 -5.45 -13.57
CA SER A 151 8.13 -6.24 -12.34
C SER A 151 7.32 -7.54 -12.44
N GLY A 152 6.54 -7.75 -13.51
CA GLY A 152 5.71 -8.94 -13.72
C GLY A 152 4.64 -9.18 -12.64
N GLY A 153 4.34 -8.17 -11.80
CA GLY A 153 3.40 -8.30 -10.69
C GLY A 153 1.95 -8.17 -11.14
N ARG A 154 1.32 -9.26 -11.60
CA ARG A 154 -0.08 -9.31 -12.07
C ARG A 154 -1.05 -8.58 -11.12
N ALA A 155 -1.09 -8.99 -9.85
CA ALA A 155 -1.98 -8.40 -8.85
C ALA A 155 -1.70 -6.89 -8.66
N ASN A 156 -0.44 -6.48 -8.58
CA ASN A 156 -0.06 -5.07 -8.42
C ASN A 156 -0.52 -4.21 -9.60
N PHE A 157 -0.31 -4.69 -10.84
CA PHE A 157 -0.75 -4.00 -12.05
C PHE A 157 -2.27 -3.84 -12.10
N PHE A 158 -3.02 -4.94 -11.92
CA PHE A 158 -4.49 -4.90 -11.91
C PHE A 158 -5.01 -3.99 -10.78
N SER A 159 -4.39 -4.01 -9.61
CA SER A 159 -4.75 -3.11 -8.51
C SER A 159 -4.54 -1.65 -8.84
N ALA A 160 -3.45 -1.29 -9.53
CA ALA A 160 -3.22 0.08 -9.97
C ALA A 160 -4.27 0.53 -11.00
N VAL A 161 -4.61 -0.35 -11.94
CA VAL A 161 -5.66 -0.14 -12.94
C VAL A 161 -7.02 0.09 -12.27
N VAL A 162 -7.45 -0.83 -11.40
CA VAL A 162 -8.72 -0.73 -10.68
C VAL A 162 -8.78 0.54 -9.85
N MET A 163 -7.70 0.89 -9.15
CA MET A 163 -7.63 2.12 -8.37
C MET A 163 -7.83 3.37 -9.23
N ILE A 164 -7.14 3.46 -10.36
CA ILE A 164 -7.25 4.61 -11.26
C ILE A 164 -8.64 4.70 -11.89
N LEU A 165 -9.22 3.57 -12.30
CA LEU A 165 -10.58 3.53 -12.83
C LEU A 165 -11.60 3.99 -11.77
N LEU A 166 -11.55 3.42 -10.56
CA LEU A 166 -12.44 3.82 -9.47
C LEU A 166 -12.26 5.29 -9.09
N TRP A 167 -11.02 5.78 -9.04
CA TRP A 167 -10.72 7.19 -8.83
C TRP A 167 -11.49 8.08 -9.80
N THR A 168 -11.44 7.76 -11.11
CA THR A 168 -12.12 8.55 -12.14
C THR A 168 -13.65 8.45 -12.07
N LEU A 169 -14.19 7.27 -11.75
CA LEU A 169 -15.62 7.06 -11.61
C LEU A 169 -16.19 7.82 -10.41
N LEU A 170 -15.42 7.94 -9.32
CA LEU A 170 -15.79 8.64 -8.12
C LEU A 170 -15.69 10.18 -8.25
N LEU A 171 -15.08 10.72 -9.31
CA LEU A 171 -15.01 12.18 -9.51
C LEU A 171 -16.40 12.81 -9.70
N PRO A 172 -16.67 14.00 -9.11
CA PRO A 172 -17.94 14.72 -9.25
C PRO A 172 -18.37 14.93 -10.72
N ARG A 173 -19.67 14.78 -11.01
CA ARG A 173 -20.24 14.71 -12.37
C ARG A 173 -19.95 15.95 -13.26
N GLY A 174 -19.81 17.13 -12.67
CA GLY A 174 -19.75 18.40 -13.43
C GLY A 174 -18.38 18.82 -13.99
N ARG A 175 -17.28 18.10 -13.73
CA ARG A 175 -15.92 18.65 -13.95
C ARG A 175 -14.94 17.75 -14.71
N ALA A 176 -15.39 16.67 -15.36
CA ALA A 176 -14.46 15.61 -15.76
C ALA A 176 -14.91 14.62 -16.86
N LEU A 177 -15.81 14.99 -17.79
CA LEU A 177 -16.21 14.05 -18.86
C LEU A 177 -14.99 13.56 -19.68
N ALA A 178 -14.10 14.48 -20.06
CA ALA A 178 -12.88 14.15 -20.79
C ALA A 178 -11.97 13.18 -20.01
N SER A 179 -11.76 13.39 -18.71
CA SER A 179 -10.93 12.49 -17.91
C SER A 179 -11.60 11.13 -17.68
N LYS A 180 -12.94 11.07 -17.63
CA LYS A 180 -13.70 9.82 -17.51
C LYS A 180 -13.62 8.96 -18.77
N VAL A 181 -13.20 9.51 -19.90
CA VAL A 181 -12.97 8.77 -21.15
C VAL A 181 -11.48 8.54 -21.37
N ALA A 182 -10.67 9.59 -21.27
CA ALA A 182 -9.24 9.54 -21.58
C ALA A 182 -8.46 8.60 -20.66
N ILE A 183 -8.81 8.55 -19.37
CA ILE A 183 -8.08 7.70 -18.42
C ILE A 183 -8.39 6.21 -18.63
N PRO A 184 -9.66 5.76 -18.71
CA PRO A 184 -9.94 4.38 -19.09
C PRO A 184 -9.33 3.98 -20.43
N LEU A 185 -9.35 4.87 -21.43
CA LEU A 185 -8.71 4.61 -22.72
C LEU A 185 -7.20 4.44 -22.58
N GLY A 186 -6.52 5.32 -21.83
CA GLY A 186 -5.09 5.20 -21.56
C GLY A 186 -4.74 3.92 -20.81
N VAL A 187 -5.54 3.54 -19.81
CA VAL A 187 -5.44 2.27 -19.09
C VAL A 187 -5.60 1.08 -20.05
N ALA A 188 -6.58 1.13 -20.95
CA ALA A 188 -6.80 0.08 -21.95
C ALA A 188 -5.61 -0.06 -22.91
N VAL A 189 -5.04 1.06 -23.37
CA VAL A 189 -3.84 1.06 -24.21
C VAL A 189 -2.65 0.41 -23.49
N VAL A 190 -2.39 0.78 -22.23
CA VAL A 190 -1.31 0.18 -21.45
C VAL A 190 -1.55 -1.30 -21.17
N GLY A 191 -2.79 -1.68 -20.85
CA GLY A 191 -3.19 -3.08 -20.67
C GLY A 191 -2.97 -3.91 -21.94
N PHE A 192 -3.39 -3.39 -23.09
CA PHE A 192 -3.18 -4.04 -24.38
C PHE A 192 -1.70 -4.16 -24.74
N ALA A 193 -0.93 -3.08 -24.57
CA ALA A 193 0.51 -3.07 -24.84
C ALA A 193 1.31 -4.03 -23.93
N SER A 194 0.77 -4.40 -22.77
CA SER A 194 1.39 -5.35 -21.84
C SER A 194 0.80 -6.76 -21.89
N ALA A 195 -0.20 -7.02 -22.74
CA ALA A 195 -0.94 -8.28 -22.77
C ALA A 195 -0.03 -9.51 -22.94
N GLY A 196 0.99 -9.44 -23.81
CA GLY A 196 1.91 -10.55 -24.04
C GLY A 196 2.68 -10.99 -22.79
N VAL A 197 3.10 -10.03 -21.96
CA VAL A 197 3.79 -10.31 -20.67
C VAL A 197 2.85 -11.05 -19.72
N TRP A 198 1.56 -10.70 -19.74
CA TRP A 198 0.57 -11.31 -18.85
C TRP A 198 0.17 -12.71 -19.31
N PHE A 199 -0.02 -12.92 -20.62
CA PHE A 199 -0.33 -14.25 -21.16
C PHE A 199 0.76 -15.26 -20.83
N ALA A 200 2.03 -14.92 -21.09
CA ALA A 200 3.16 -15.78 -20.71
C ALA A 200 3.14 -16.14 -19.21
N ARG A 201 2.79 -15.16 -18.35
CA ARG A 201 2.67 -15.40 -16.90
C ARG A 201 1.48 -16.24 -16.48
N PHE A 202 0.38 -16.21 -17.23
CA PHE A 202 -0.76 -17.10 -16.98
C PHE A 202 -0.47 -18.52 -17.47
N GLU A 203 0.34 -18.69 -18.52
CA GLU A 203 0.79 -20.00 -18.99
C GLU A 203 1.82 -20.64 -18.04
N GLU A 204 2.76 -19.85 -17.50
CA GLU A 204 3.76 -20.32 -16.53
C GLU A 204 3.15 -20.79 -15.20
N ASP A 205 2.12 -20.09 -14.71
CA ASP A 205 1.48 -20.36 -13.42
C ASP A 205 -0.04 -20.08 -13.51
N PRO A 206 -0.81 -21.04 -14.07
CA PRO A 206 -2.24 -20.88 -14.33
C PRO A 206 -3.08 -20.84 -13.05
N GLU A 207 -2.73 -21.68 -12.08
CA GLU A 207 -3.53 -21.89 -10.87
C GLU A 207 -2.98 -21.14 -9.65
N GLY A 208 -1.77 -20.59 -9.70
CA GLY A 208 -1.12 -20.07 -8.50
C GLY A 208 -0.85 -21.19 -7.50
N SER A 209 -0.42 -22.37 -8.00
CA SER A 209 -0.70 -23.71 -7.46
C SER A 209 -0.35 -23.93 -5.99
N THR A 210 0.58 -23.17 -5.42
CA THR A 210 1.01 -23.29 -4.01
C THR A 210 0.25 -22.38 -3.04
N ARG A 211 -0.53 -21.41 -3.52
CA ARG A 211 -1.20 -20.42 -2.66
C ARG A 211 -2.30 -21.04 -1.80
N GLN A 212 -3.06 -21.97 -2.35
CA GLN A 212 -4.09 -22.67 -1.60
C GLN A 212 -3.45 -23.48 -0.47
N HIS A 213 -2.41 -24.25 -0.78
CA HIS A 213 -1.63 -25.00 0.20
C HIS A 213 -1.12 -24.10 1.35
N PHE A 214 -0.49 -22.97 1.04
CA PHE A 214 -0.01 -22.06 2.08
C PHE A 214 -1.14 -21.47 2.95
N ASN A 215 -2.32 -21.21 2.37
CA ASN A 215 -3.48 -20.78 3.14
C ASN A 215 -3.96 -21.89 4.07
N GLU A 216 -3.99 -23.14 3.63
CA GLU A 216 -4.36 -24.30 4.44
C GLU A 216 -3.37 -24.51 5.60
N VAL A 217 -2.06 -24.43 5.34
CA VAL A 217 -1.01 -24.48 6.38
C VAL A 217 -1.20 -23.36 7.40
N ALA A 218 -1.41 -22.12 6.95
CA ALA A 218 -1.64 -20.99 7.86
C ALA A 218 -2.91 -21.18 8.71
N LEU A 219 -4.02 -21.62 8.09
CA LEU A 219 -5.28 -21.86 8.79
C LEU A 219 -5.16 -22.96 9.85
N ALA A 220 -4.35 -24.00 9.60
CA ALA A 220 -4.10 -25.08 10.55
C ALA A 220 -3.35 -24.61 11.82
N LEU A 221 -2.59 -23.51 11.74
CA LEU A 221 -1.83 -22.96 12.88
C LEU A 221 -2.66 -22.07 13.81
N ILE A 222 -3.69 -21.41 13.28
CA ILE A 222 -4.51 -20.43 14.03
C ILE A 222 -5.13 -21.03 15.32
N PRO A 223 -5.69 -22.26 15.32
CA PRO A 223 -6.28 -22.85 16.52
C PRO A 223 -5.31 -23.04 17.69
N GLY A 224 -4.00 -23.12 17.45
CA GLY A 224 -3.00 -23.29 18.50
C GLY A 224 -2.81 -22.06 19.39
N ASN A 225 -2.93 -20.85 18.82
CA ASN A 225 -2.79 -19.58 19.55
C ASN A 225 -3.74 -18.51 18.97
N PRO A 226 -5.07 -18.68 19.06
CA PRO A 226 -6.02 -17.93 18.24
C PRO A 226 -6.06 -16.42 18.56
N LEU A 227 -5.79 -16.04 19.80
CA LEU A 227 -5.87 -14.64 20.23
C LEU A 227 -4.57 -13.87 20.05
N ALA A 228 -3.44 -14.47 20.42
CA ALA A 228 -2.13 -13.81 20.48
C ALA A 228 -1.17 -14.23 19.36
N GLY A 229 -1.47 -15.29 18.61
CA GLY A 229 -0.56 -15.82 17.60
C GLY A 229 0.74 -16.38 18.19
N THR A 230 1.69 -16.68 17.31
CA THR A 230 2.97 -17.31 17.66
C THR A 230 4.11 -16.32 17.90
N GLY A 231 3.84 -15.02 17.79
CA GLY A 231 4.83 -13.94 17.82
C GLY A 231 5.06 -13.34 16.44
N PRO A 232 5.33 -12.02 16.34
CA PRO A 232 5.65 -11.39 15.07
C PRO A 232 6.93 -11.98 14.48
N ASN A 233 6.95 -12.16 13.16
CA ASN A 233 8.09 -12.70 12.41
C ASN A 233 8.47 -14.17 12.74
N THR A 234 7.55 -14.98 13.29
CA THR A 234 7.79 -16.40 13.61
C THR A 234 7.03 -17.38 12.72
N TYR A 235 6.36 -16.92 11.65
CA TYR A 235 5.57 -17.79 10.78
C TYR A 235 6.40 -18.96 10.23
N ILE A 236 7.59 -18.68 9.69
CA ILE A 236 8.46 -19.69 9.08
C ILE A 236 8.92 -20.72 10.12
N THR A 237 9.34 -20.28 11.31
CA THR A 237 9.80 -21.18 12.38
C THR A 237 8.68 -22.01 12.99
N THR A 238 7.46 -21.49 12.97
CA THR A 238 6.27 -22.21 13.46
C THR A 238 5.78 -23.25 12.45
N ALA A 239 5.65 -22.86 11.18
CA ALA A 239 5.05 -23.68 10.13
C ALA A 239 6.05 -24.67 9.48
N GLY A 240 7.32 -24.27 9.37
CA GLY A 240 8.37 -25.00 8.69
C GLY A 240 8.59 -26.45 9.17
N PRO A 241 8.50 -26.77 10.48
CA PRO A 241 8.60 -28.15 10.95
C PRO A 241 7.53 -29.09 10.38
N THR A 242 6.38 -28.55 9.95
CA THR A 242 5.24 -29.33 9.42
C THR A 242 5.02 -29.17 7.92
N ASP A 243 5.68 -28.20 7.28
CA ASP A 243 5.55 -27.95 5.85
C ASP A 243 6.90 -27.64 5.19
N MET A 244 7.30 -28.49 4.24
CA MET A 244 8.59 -28.40 3.57
C MET A 244 8.75 -27.10 2.76
N LEU A 245 7.68 -26.62 2.12
CA LEU A 245 7.75 -25.38 1.35
C LEU A 245 7.94 -24.19 2.29
N THR A 246 7.20 -24.10 3.39
CA THR A 246 7.42 -23.04 4.36
C THR A 246 8.80 -23.12 5.01
N ALA A 247 9.34 -24.33 5.26
CA ALA A 247 10.71 -24.50 5.77
C ALA A 247 11.79 -23.89 4.85
N GLN A 248 11.52 -23.76 3.55
CA GLN A 248 12.40 -23.10 2.58
C GLN A 248 12.28 -21.57 2.60
N GLY A 249 11.50 -21.00 3.53
CA GLY A 249 11.32 -19.56 3.68
C GLY A 249 10.12 -18.98 2.95
N TRP A 250 9.15 -19.81 2.52
CA TRP A 250 7.94 -19.35 1.84
C TRP A 250 6.79 -19.10 2.83
N PRO A 251 6.44 -17.83 3.11
CA PRO A 251 5.32 -17.54 3.99
C PRO A 251 3.97 -17.68 3.27
N VAL A 252 2.88 -17.67 4.04
CA VAL A 252 1.53 -17.60 3.47
C VAL A 252 1.33 -16.34 2.64
N HIS A 253 0.90 -16.51 1.40
CA HIS A 253 0.67 -15.42 0.44
C HIS A 253 -0.65 -14.67 0.68
N ASN A 254 -0.92 -14.37 1.94
CA ASN A 254 -2.08 -13.62 2.38
C ASN A 254 -1.68 -12.86 3.66
N SER A 255 -1.51 -11.54 3.53
CA SER A 255 -1.11 -10.67 4.63
C SER A 255 -2.04 -10.72 5.84
N VAL A 256 -3.34 -10.98 5.66
CA VAL A 256 -4.29 -11.08 6.77
C VAL A 256 -4.11 -12.40 7.52
N LEU A 257 -3.96 -13.52 6.80
CA LEU A 257 -3.67 -14.81 7.43
C LEU A 257 -2.29 -14.81 8.10
N LEU A 258 -1.29 -14.18 7.47
CA LEU A 258 0.04 -14.03 8.07
C LEU A 258 -0.04 -13.25 9.40
N ALA A 259 -0.74 -12.12 9.41
CA ALA A 259 -1.00 -11.38 10.65
C ALA A 259 -1.73 -12.25 11.69
N ALA A 260 -2.77 -13.00 11.27
CA ALA A 260 -3.54 -13.83 12.17
C ALA A 260 -2.72 -14.95 12.82
N VAL A 261 -1.78 -15.55 12.09
CA VAL A 261 -0.88 -16.56 12.64
C VAL A 261 0.15 -15.93 13.59
N GLU A 262 0.78 -14.83 13.19
CA GLU A 262 1.88 -14.25 13.96
C GLU A 262 1.43 -13.46 15.19
N ILE A 263 0.42 -12.59 15.05
CA ILE A 263 -0.04 -11.70 16.14
C ILE A 263 -1.45 -12.05 16.62
N GLY A 264 -2.03 -13.15 16.13
CA GLY A 264 -3.34 -13.62 16.53
C GLY A 264 -4.49 -12.82 15.91
N MET A 265 -5.71 -13.32 16.07
CA MET A 265 -6.92 -12.65 15.58
C MET A 265 -7.12 -11.29 16.26
N LEU A 266 -6.84 -11.19 17.57
CA LEU A 266 -6.98 -9.94 18.31
C LEU A 266 -5.95 -8.91 17.82
N GLY A 267 -4.68 -9.29 17.73
CA GLY A 267 -3.64 -8.41 17.20
C GLY A 267 -3.92 -7.96 15.77
N THR A 268 -4.39 -8.88 14.92
CA THR A 268 -4.79 -8.59 13.53
C THR A 268 -5.91 -7.57 13.46
N ILE A 269 -6.98 -7.74 14.25
CA ILE A 269 -8.08 -6.76 14.31
C ILE A 269 -7.55 -5.39 14.76
N LEU A 270 -6.72 -5.35 15.80
CA LEU A 270 -6.16 -4.10 16.33
C LEU A 270 -5.22 -3.41 15.32
N LEU A 271 -4.42 -4.16 14.55
CA LEU A 271 -3.55 -3.65 13.50
C LEU A 271 -4.36 -3.02 12.35
N PHE A 272 -5.42 -3.70 11.89
CA PHE A 272 -6.19 -3.25 10.73
C PHE A 272 -7.34 -2.28 11.09
N MET A 273 -7.75 -2.17 12.36
CA MET A 273 -8.84 -1.29 12.80
C MET A 273 -8.65 0.18 12.37
N PRO A 274 -7.46 0.81 12.51
CA PRO A 274 -7.26 2.19 12.07
C PRO A 274 -7.48 2.39 10.57
N LEU A 275 -7.14 1.39 9.75
CA LEU A 275 -7.38 1.40 8.31
C LEU A 275 -8.88 1.28 7.99
N LEU A 276 -9.61 0.44 8.73
CA LEU A 276 -11.07 0.32 8.59
C LEU A 276 -11.80 1.61 9.01
N VAL A 277 -11.35 2.26 10.09
CA VAL A 277 -11.88 3.57 10.52
C VAL A 277 -11.62 4.63 9.45
N ALA A 278 -10.39 4.69 8.92
CA ALA A 278 -10.04 5.59 7.83
C ALA A 278 -10.91 5.36 6.59
N PHE A 279 -11.18 4.10 6.22
CA PHE A 279 -12.10 3.77 5.15
C PHE A 279 -13.53 4.23 5.44
N GLY A 280 -14.05 4.00 6.64
CA GLY A 280 -15.40 4.45 7.03
C GLY A 280 -15.57 5.97 6.92
N VAL A 281 -14.55 6.74 7.33
CA VAL A 281 -14.53 8.20 7.18
C VAL A 281 -14.43 8.60 5.71
N ALA A 282 -13.50 8.00 4.96
CA ALA A 282 -13.34 8.24 3.53
C ALA A 282 -14.65 7.96 2.77
N TRP A 283 -15.33 6.86 3.08
CA TRP A 283 -16.60 6.51 2.47
C TRP A 283 -17.63 7.61 2.69
N ARG A 284 -17.79 8.12 3.92
CA ARG A 284 -18.74 9.19 4.23
C ARG A 284 -18.41 10.49 3.48
N ARG A 285 -17.12 10.86 3.39
CA ARG A 285 -16.65 12.13 2.80
C ARG A 285 -16.43 12.10 1.28
N ARG A 286 -16.47 10.93 0.63
CA ARG A 286 -16.20 10.78 -0.82
C ARG A 286 -17.08 11.62 -1.74
N ARG A 287 -18.24 12.08 -1.27
CA ARG A 287 -19.21 12.89 -2.03
C ARG A 287 -18.92 14.39 -2.01
N GLU A 288 -18.00 14.86 -1.16
CA GLU A 288 -17.67 16.28 -1.03
C GLU A 288 -16.89 16.79 -2.26
N ASP A 289 -17.25 17.94 -2.83
CA ASP A 289 -16.45 18.60 -3.89
C ASP A 289 -15.39 19.52 -3.29
N SER A 290 -14.54 18.95 -2.43
CA SER A 290 -13.50 19.64 -1.67
C SER A 290 -12.18 18.86 -1.71
N LYS A 291 -11.10 19.45 -1.17
CA LYS A 291 -9.81 18.76 -1.00
C LYS A 291 -9.96 17.49 -0.15
N THR A 292 -10.77 17.59 0.91
CA THR A 292 -11.16 16.48 1.79
C THR A 292 -11.80 15.34 1.00
N GLY A 293 -12.75 15.68 0.13
CA GLY A 293 -13.39 14.72 -0.77
C GLY A 293 -12.42 14.05 -1.74
N ASP A 294 -11.41 14.76 -2.22
CA ASP A 294 -10.37 14.18 -3.10
C ASP A 294 -9.51 13.14 -2.35
N PHE A 295 -9.04 13.43 -1.14
CA PHE A 295 -8.33 12.43 -0.32
C PHE A 295 -9.21 11.24 0.06
N ALA A 296 -10.49 11.49 0.33
CA ALA A 296 -11.46 10.44 0.61
C ALA A 296 -11.66 9.51 -0.59
N ARG A 297 -11.88 10.06 -1.79
CA ARG A 297 -12.04 9.29 -3.04
C ARG A 297 -10.80 8.48 -3.37
N ALA A 298 -9.61 9.03 -3.19
CA ALA A 298 -8.35 8.31 -3.44
C ALA A 298 -8.23 7.09 -2.52
N TYR A 299 -8.49 7.27 -1.23
CA TYR A 299 -8.47 6.17 -0.26
C TYR A 299 -9.51 5.09 -0.57
N VAL A 300 -10.76 5.48 -0.88
CA VAL A 300 -11.81 4.53 -1.29
C VAL A 300 -11.42 3.79 -2.57
N SER A 301 -10.85 4.49 -3.55
CA SER A 301 -10.42 3.87 -4.81
C SER A 301 -9.26 2.89 -4.64
N ALA A 302 -8.38 3.13 -3.66
CA ALA A 302 -7.24 2.27 -3.39
C ALA A 302 -7.62 0.97 -2.69
N LEU A 303 -8.71 0.95 -1.91
CA LEU A 303 -9.06 -0.20 -1.08
C LEU A 303 -9.18 -1.52 -1.88
N PRO A 304 -9.95 -1.63 -2.98
CA PRO A 304 -10.05 -2.90 -3.70
C PRO A 304 -8.71 -3.39 -4.24
N GLY A 305 -7.87 -2.47 -4.74
CA GLY A 305 -6.53 -2.80 -5.23
C GLY A 305 -5.58 -3.24 -4.12
N ILE A 306 -5.56 -2.54 -3.00
CA ILE A 306 -4.75 -2.91 -1.84
C ILE A 306 -5.22 -4.25 -1.25
N SER A 307 -6.54 -4.47 -1.14
CA SER A 307 -7.12 -5.74 -0.70
C SER A 307 -6.72 -6.89 -1.61
N LEU A 308 -6.78 -6.71 -2.94
CA LEU A 308 -6.33 -7.75 -3.88
C LEU A 308 -4.86 -8.12 -3.65
N VAL A 309 -3.98 -7.13 -3.45
CA VAL A 309 -2.56 -7.38 -3.23
C VAL A 309 -2.27 -7.98 -1.85
N ALA A 310 -3.00 -7.56 -0.81
CA ALA A 310 -2.87 -8.09 0.54
C ALA A 310 -3.41 -9.53 0.65
N LEU A 311 -4.44 -9.89 -0.12
CA LEU A 311 -5.03 -11.24 -0.09
C LEU A 311 -4.29 -12.23 -1.00
N THR A 312 -3.50 -11.76 -1.96
CA THR A 312 -2.76 -12.60 -2.92
C THR A 312 -1.24 -12.55 -2.73
N GLY A 313 -0.77 -11.84 -1.71
CA GLY A 313 0.64 -11.78 -1.35
C GLY A 313 0.84 -11.45 0.12
N TRP A 314 2.01 -11.77 0.64
CA TRP A 314 2.39 -11.51 2.03
C TRP A 314 3.04 -10.14 2.25
N GLY A 315 3.61 -9.57 1.19
CA GLY A 315 4.49 -8.40 1.30
C GLY A 315 3.82 -7.09 1.71
N MET A 316 2.53 -7.04 2.02
CA MET A 316 1.95 -5.87 2.70
C MET A 316 2.25 -5.87 4.21
N MET A 317 2.61 -7.02 4.79
CA MET A 317 3.03 -7.18 6.19
C MET A 317 4.55 -7.11 6.40
N SER A 318 5.34 -7.14 5.33
CA SER A 318 6.80 -7.01 5.36
C SER A 318 7.22 -5.53 5.36
N ASP A 319 8.38 -5.19 4.79
CA ASP A 319 8.95 -3.84 4.66
C ASP A 319 8.01 -2.76 4.08
N VAL A 320 6.90 -3.16 3.43
CA VAL A 320 5.88 -2.24 2.91
C VAL A 320 4.95 -1.72 4.01
N LEU A 321 4.78 -2.46 5.11
CA LEU A 321 3.81 -2.15 6.17
C LEU A 321 4.01 -0.74 6.75
N PRO A 322 5.24 -0.28 7.10
CA PRO A 322 5.44 1.08 7.59
C PRO A 322 5.05 2.15 6.56
N LEU A 323 5.40 1.97 5.28
CA LEU A 323 5.02 2.90 4.22
C LEU A 323 3.51 2.92 4.01
N TRP A 324 2.86 1.76 4.07
CA TRP A 324 1.42 1.64 3.95
C TRP A 324 0.72 2.41 5.07
N LEU A 325 1.11 2.17 6.32
CA LEU A 325 0.53 2.88 7.47
C LEU A 325 0.82 4.38 7.44
N PHE A 326 2.02 4.79 7.02
CA PHE A 326 2.36 6.20 6.83
C PHE A 326 1.42 6.89 5.81
N LEU A 327 1.28 6.33 4.61
CA LEU A 327 0.47 6.96 3.56
C LEU A 327 -1.03 6.84 3.85
N ALA A 328 -1.47 5.77 4.51
CA ALA A 328 -2.84 5.66 4.97
C ALA A 328 -3.18 6.71 6.03
N ALA A 329 -2.32 6.91 7.03
CA ALA A 329 -2.47 7.96 8.04
C ALA A 329 -2.44 9.36 7.42
N PHE A 330 -1.54 9.57 6.45
CA PHE A 330 -1.46 10.82 5.71
C PHE A 330 -2.79 11.15 5.03
N CYS A 331 -3.35 10.21 4.25
CA CYS A 331 -4.65 10.40 3.61
C CYS A 331 -5.78 10.57 4.63
N PHE A 332 -5.78 9.79 5.72
CA PHE A 332 -6.79 9.87 6.76
C PHE A 332 -6.79 11.24 7.46
N GLN A 333 -5.62 11.77 7.83
CA GLN A 333 -5.52 13.07 8.48
C GLN A 333 -5.94 14.21 7.53
N GLN A 334 -5.65 14.11 6.23
CA GLN A 334 -6.18 15.05 5.23
C GLN A 334 -7.70 15.00 5.15
N GLN A 335 -8.30 13.81 5.30
CA GLN A 335 -9.75 13.66 5.37
C GLN A 335 -10.36 14.27 6.63
N LEU A 336 -9.63 14.36 7.74
CA LEU A 336 -10.14 14.94 8.99
C LEU A 336 -9.98 16.47 9.06
N SER A 337 -9.18 17.06 8.18
CA SER A 337 -8.87 18.49 8.20
C SER A 337 -10.09 19.32 7.78
N ASN A 338 -10.96 19.61 8.75
CA ASN A 338 -12.01 20.61 8.64
C ASN A 338 -11.36 21.98 8.72
N LYS A 339 -10.61 22.40 7.70
CA LYS A 339 -10.09 23.77 7.73
C LYS A 339 -11.25 24.74 7.55
N VAL A 340 -11.58 25.36 8.69
CA VAL A 340 -12.42 26.52 8.99
C VAL A 340 -12.23 27.71 8.03
N SER A 341 -11.34 27.64 7.03
CA SER A 341 -10.98 28.76 6.15
C SER A 341 -12.08 29.19 5.19
N ASP A 342 -13.10 28.37 4.94
CA ASP A 342 -14.24 28.81 4.10
C ASP A 342 -15.21 29.73 4.84
N ARG A 343 -15.19 29.78 6.19
CA ARG A 343 -16.03 30.71 6.96
C ARG A 343 -15.45 32.10 7.12
N SER A 344 -14.12 32.27 7.08
CA SER A 344 -13.50 33.59 7.18
C SER A 344 -13.65 34.43 5.90
N LEU A 345 -13.91 33.81 4.75
CA LEU A 345 -14.25 34.54 3.53
C LEU A 345 -15.74 34.91 3.44
N ALA A 346 -16.63 34.14 4.07
CA ALA A 346 -18.05 34.47 4.12
C ALA A 346 -18.37 35.70 5.00
N PHE A 347 -17.59 35.92 6.08
CA PHE A 347 -17.78 37.10 6.94
C PHE A 347 -17.20 38.40 6.36
N ALA A 348 -16.34 38.33 5.33
CA ALA A 348 -15.75 39.52 4.72
C ALA A 348 -16.63 40.15 3.63
N THR A 349 -17.71 39.48 3.20
CA THR A 349 -18.63 39.97 2.16
C THR A 349 -19.91 40.63 2.70
N ASP A 350 -20.17 40.57 4.00
CA ASP A 350 -21.39 41.14 4.63
C ASP A 350 -21.18 42.53 5.29
N ILE A 351 -20.09 43.25 4.94
CA ILE A 351 -19.83 44.64 5.42
C ILE A 351 -19.89 45.64 4.26
N ARG A 352 -20.88 45.55 3.37
CA ARG A 352 -21.14 46.62 2.38
C ARG A 352 -22.61 46.95 2.23
#